data_AF-A0A832F2V0-F1
#
_entry.id   AF-A0A832F2V0-F1
#
_cell.length_a   1.000
_cell.length_b   1.000
_cell.length_c   1.000
_cell.angle_alpha   90.00
_cell.angle_beta   90.00
_cell.angle_gamma   90.00
#
_symmetry.space_group_name_H-M   'P 1'
#
loop_
_entity.id
_entity.type
_entity.pdbx_description
1 polymer ?
#
loop_
_entity_poly.entity_id
_entity_poly.type
_entity_poly.pdbx_seq_one_letter_code
_entity_poly.pdbx_strand_id
1 'polypeptide(L)'
;MATKPARRPPRLRRHGLRARGRRGRRPAVTGEGRDADHAARRDRAPDRARSVHDPADGAAPLAGLLLTGGSSRRMGHDKGRIVVAGEPIAQRIARLVAAVAAPVLEVGPGLTGLDAVREEPPGGGPLAAIVAGAQALGRLGHRGPALVVACDLPLLTADALAVVADRPGGHSVLPVLDGRAQPLCARWSAHDLRAASVHLARGERSLVGLPDRRHAELLDELDWPAGVGADELRDADTPADLDALGVAWRPGDPRGGGTGR
;
A
#
# COMPACT_ATOMS: atom_id res chain seq x y z
N MET A 1 -15.27 -28.56 38.79
CA MET A 1 -15.81 -27.50 39.67
C MET A 1 -14.65 -26.66 40.19
N ALA A 2 -14.58 -25.39 39.76
CA ALA A 2 -13.96 -24.25 40.45
C ALA A 2 -13.97 -23.06 39.47
N THR A 3 -15.03 -22.25 39.57
CA THR A 3 -15.31 -21.09 38.72
C THR A 3 -14.53 -19.86 39.17
N LYS A 4 -13.93 -19.17 38.20
CA LYS A 4 -13.23 -17.89 38.30
C LYS A 4 -14.22 -16.74 38.60
N PRO A 5 -13.92 -15.76 39.48
CA PRO A 5 -14.75 -14.57 39.61
C PRO A 5 -14.35 -13.52 38.56
N ALA A 6 -15.33 -13.04 37.81
CA ALA A 6 -15.21 -11.98 36.81
C ALA A 6 -15.08 -10.61 37.48
N ARG A 7 -14.04 -9.85 37.12
CA ARG A 7 -13.89 -8.43 37.48
C ARG A 7 -14.76 -7.58 36.54
N ARG A 8 -15.69 -6.82 37.10
CA ARG A 8 -16.51 -5.81 36.39
C ARG A 8 -15.64 -4.60 35.98
N PRO A 9 -15.80 -4.06 34.75
CA PRO A 9 -15.22 -2.77 34.40
C PRO A 9 -16.05 -1.59 34.95
N PRO A 10 -15.41 -0.44 35.24
CA PRO A 10 -16.10 0.76 35.74
C PRO A 10 -16.93 1.46 34.65
N ARG A 11 -18.12 1.92 35.04
CA ARG A 11 -19.06 2.68 34.19
C ARG A 11 -18.56 4.11 33.99
N LEU A 12 -18.22 4.48 32.76
CA LEU A 12 -17.99 5.88 32.37
C LEU A 12 -19.32 6.63 32.27
N ARG A 13 -19.39 7.75 32.97
CA ARG A 13 -20.57 8.64 33.06
C ARG A 13 -20.75 9.38 31.74
N ARG A 14 -21.93 9.25 31.12
CA ARG A 14 -22.36 10.08 29.99
C ARG A 14 -22.75 11.47 30.49
N HIS A 15 -21.95 12.48 30.16
CA HIS A 15 -22.38 13.88 30.26
C HIS A 15 -23.29 14.21 29.07
N GLY A 16 -24.54 14.55 29.37
CA GLY A 16 -25.52 14.99 28.40
C GLY A 16 -25.29 16.45 27.99
N LEU A 17 -25.31 16.70 26.69
CA LEU A 17 -25.48 18.03 26.11
C LEU A 17 -26.84 18.09 25.42
N ARG A 18 -27.72 18.92 25.98
CA ARG A 18 -29.03 19.28 25.43
C ARG A 18 -28.82 20.36 24.35
N ALA A 19 -29.10 20.04 23.09
CA ALA A 19 -29.28 21.06 22.06
C ALA A 19 -30.78 21.38 21.91
N ARG A 20 -31.19 22.58 22.32
CA ARG A 20 -32.51 23.15 22.03
C ARG A 20 -32.53 23.65 20.59
N GLY A 21 -33.57 23.27 19.85
CA GLY A 21 -33.77 23.69 18.46
C GLY A 21 -34.13 25.15 18.30
N ARG A 22 -34.04 25.61 17.04
CA ARG A 22 -34.91 26.68 16.52
C ARG A 22 -35.05 26.55 15.00
N ARG A 23 -36.31 26.45 14.59
CA ARG A 23 -36.82 26.49 13.22
C ARG A 23 -36.71 27.92 12.67
N GLY A 24 -36.38 28.06 11.40
CA GLY A 24 -36.57 29.27 10.59
C GLY A 24 -36.37 28.91 9.12
N ARG A 25 -37.44 28.47 8.43
CA ARG A 25 -38.16 29.22 7.37
C ARG A 25 -37.28 29.69 6.20
N ARG A 26 -37.45 29.00 5.07
CA ARG A 26 -37.14 29.44 3.70
C ARG A 26 -37.88 30.75 3.35
N PRO A 27 -37.39 31.47 2.33
CA PRO A 27 -38.24 31.64 1.16
C PRO A 27 -37.53 31.26 -0.15
N ALA A 28 -38.37 30.84 -1.08
CA ALA A 28 -38.02 30.56 -2.46
C ALA A 28 -37.76 31.87 -3.22
N VAL A 29 -36.80 31.84 -4.15
CA VAL A 29 -36.72 32.83 -5.24
C VAL A 29 -36.55 32.05 -6.54
N THR A 30 -37.54 32.26 -7.39
CA THR A 30 -37.65 31.91 -8.80
C THR A 30 -36.68 32.72 -9.65
N GLY A 31 -36.14 32.12 -10.70
CA GLY A 31 -35.36 32.83 -11.72
C GLY A 31 -34.94 31.88 -12.84
N GLU A 32 -35.79 31.75 -13.85
CA GLU A 32 -35.46 31.14 -15.13
C GLU A 32 -34.43 31.99 -15.89
N GLY A 33 -33.58 31.31 -16.68
CA GLY A 33 -33.16 31.86 -17.96
C GLY A 33 -31.65 31.97 -18.23
N ARG A 34 -31.25 31.17 -19.22
CA ARG A 34 -30.44 31.55 -20.40
C ARG A 34 -28.92 31.30 -20.40
N ASP A 35 -28.54 30.71 -21.53
CA ASP A 35 -27.28 30.78 -22.29
C ASP A 35 -26.06 30.07 -21.66
N ALA A 36 -25.61 28.93 -22.21
CA ALA A 36 -24.77 28.79 -23.40
C ALA A 36 -23.40 29.47 -23.24
N ASP A 37 -22.35 28.72 -23.61
CA ASP A 37 -20.92 29.07 -23.59
C ASP A 37 -20.18 29.07 -22.24
N HIS A 38 -19.49 27.95 -21.95
CA HIS A 38 -18.05 28.01 -21.67
C HIS A 38 -17.38 26.63 -21.82
N ALA A 39 -17.42 26.09 -23.04
CA ALA A 39 -16.34 25.23 -23.49
C ALA A 39 -15.05 26.07 -23.59
N ALA A 40 -13.90 25.44 -23.34
CA ALA A 40 -12.56 26.01 -23.45
C ALA A 40 -12.13 26.97 -22.32
N ARG A 41 -11.73 26.41 -21.17
CA ARG A 41 -10.62 26.97 -20.37
C ARG A 41 -9.71 25.87 -19.81
N ARG A 42 -8.64 25.60 -20.57
CA ARG A 42 -7.25 25.38 -20.11
C ARG A 42 -7.06 24.15 -19.21
N ASP A 43 -6.70 23.01 -19.78
CA ASP A 43 -5.28 22.63 -19.96
C ASP A 43 -4.32 23.48 -19.12
N ARG A 44 -4.14 23.06 -17.87
CA ARG A 44 -2.96 23.35 -17.09
C ARG A 44 -2.63 22.12 -16.26
N ALA A 45 -1.82 21.25 -16.85
CA ALA A 45 -1.10 20.23 -16.10
C ALA A 45 -0.32 20.93 -14.96
N PRO A 46 -0.39 20.46 -13.71
CA PRO A 46 0.58 20.86 -12.73
C PRO A 46 1.91 20.17 -13.09
N ASP A 47 2.78 20.92 -13.75
CA ASP A 47 4.21 20.67 -13.79
C ASP A 47 4.75 20.72 -12.36
N ARG A 48 4.85 19.53 -11.76
CA ARG A 48 5.70 19.28 -10.61
C ARG A 48 6.45 18.00 -10.91
N ALA A 49 7.59 18.14 -11.58
CA ALA A 49 8.69 17.22 -11.38
C ALA A 49 8.91 17.08 -9.87
N ARG A 50 8.35 16.02 -9.28
CA ARG A 50 8.69 15.59 -7.93
C ARG A 50 10.18 15.30 -7.99
N SER A 51 10.96 16.11 -7.29
CA SER A 51 12.37 15.85 -7.06
C SER A 51 12.51 14.40 -6.63
N VAL A 52 13.26 13.61 -7.39
CA VAL A 52 13.82 12.36 -6.89
C VAL A 52 14.35 12.67 -5.49
N HIS A 53 13.84 11.95 -4.50
CA HIS A 53 14.03 12.21 -3.07
C HIS A 53 15.52 12.43 -2.79
N ASP A 54 15.96 13.69 -2.78
CA ASP A 54 17.31 14.07 -2.37
C ASP A 54 17.28 13.90 -0.84
N PRO A 55 18.10 13.02 -0.25
CA PRO A 55 18.05 12.75 1.18
C PRO A 55 18.58 13.98 1.92
N ALA A 56 17.73 14.99 2.06
CA ALA A 56 17.85 15.95 3.13
C ALA A 56 17.80 15.12 4.43
N ASP A 57 18.88 15.22 5.21
CA ASP A 57 19.07 14.61 6.52
C ASP A 57 19.65 13.20 6.58
N GLY A 58 20.69 12.88 5.80
CA GLY A 58 21.63 11.77 6.12
C GLY A 58 21.00 10.37 6.29
N ALA A 59 19.72 10.22 5.94
CA ALA A 59 18.98 8.99 5.98
C ALA A 59 19.37 8.18 4.74
N ALA A 60 19.60 6.88 4.92
CA ALA A 60 19.86 6.00 3.79
C ALA A 60 18.70 6.08 2.79
N PRO A 61 18.98 6.11 1.47
CA PRO A 61 17.94 6.23 0.45
C PRO A 61 16.90 5.10 0.59
N LEU A 62 15.65 5.34 0.22
CA LEU A 62 14.61 4.33 0.30
C LEU A 62 14.66 3.41 -0.92
N ALA A 63 14.85 2.11 -0.71
CA ALA A 63 14.70 1.12 -1.78
C ALA A 63 13.25 0.62 -1.91
N GLY A 64 12.92 -0.05 -3.01
CA GLY A 64 11.60 -0.63 -3.25
C GLY A 64 11.66 -2.14 -3.49
N LEU A 65 10.71 -2.86 -2.91
CA LEU A 65 10.46 -4.28 -3.15
C LEU A 65 8.99 -4.45 -3.55
N LEU A 66 8.76 -4.75 -4.83
CA LEU A 66 7.44 -5.06 -5.36
C LEU A 66 7.22 -6.57 -5.36
N LEU A 67 6.28 -7.05 -4.54
CA LEU A 67 5.94 -8.46 -4.45
C LEU A 67 4.87 -8.80 -5.49
N THR A 68 5.30 -9.47 -6.56
CA THR A 68 4.42 -9.99 -7.62
C THR A 68 4.20 -11.50 -7.50
N GLY A 69 4.93 -12.16 -6.60
CA GLY A 69 4.79 -13.58 -6.32
C GLY A 69 3.57 -13.93 -5.44
N GLY A 70 2.92 -15.05 -5.75
CA GLY A 70 1.83 -15.60 -4.95
C GLY A 70 1.05 -16.67 -5.70
N SER A 71 0.52 -17.67 -4.99
CA SER A 71 -0.35 -18.67 -5.60
C SER A 71 -1.74 -18.05 -5.77
N SER A 72 -1.97 -17.41 -6.91
CA SER A 72 -3.26 -16.78 -7.31
C SER A 72 -4.39 -17.79 -7.57
N ARG A 73 -4.42 -18.89 -6.80
CA ARG A 73 -5.34 -20.03 -6.97
C ARG A 73 -6.80 -19.62 -6.90
N ARG A 74 -7.13 -18.62 -6.08
CA ARG A 74 -8.49 -18.10 -5.91
C ARG A 74 -8.93 -17.16 -7.04
N MET A 75 -7.97 -16.51 -7.70
CA MET A 75 -8.23 -15.59 -8.81
C MET A 75 -8.37 -16.31 -10.16
N GLY A 76 -7.89 -17.54 -10.26
CA GLY A 76 -7.85 -18.29 -11.53
C GLY A 76 -6.84 -17.75 -12.55
N HIS A 77 -6.23 -16.59 -12.28
CA HIS A 77 -5.28 -15.87 -13.12
C HIS A 77 -4.11 -15.35 -12.28
N ASP A 78 -2.97 -15.08 -12.91
CA ASP A 78 -1.86 -14.36 -12.27
C ASP A 78 -2.29 -12.94 -11.93
N LYS A 79 -2.45 -12.64 -10.62
CA LYS A 79 -2.92 -11.34 -10.12
C LYS A 79 -2.15 -10.17 -10.70
N GLY A 80 -0.83 -10.27 -10.81
CA GLY A 80 0.01 -9.19 -11.31
C GLY A 80 -0.28 -8.81 -12.76
N ARG A 81 -0.90 -9.72 -13.53
CA ARG A 81 -1.31 -9.51 -14.92
C ARG A 81 -2.70 -8.91 -15.07
N ILE A 82 -3.50 -8.85 -14.00
CA ILE A 82 -4.85 -8.28 -14.08
C ILE A 82 -4.76 -6.86 -14.57
N VAL A 83 -5.61 -6.52 -15.53
CA VAL A 83 -5.66 -5.20 -16.13
C VAL A 83 -6.73 -4.38 -15.43
N VAL A 84 -6.31 -3.29 -14.81
CA VAL A 84 -7.16 -2.28 -14.17
C VAL A 84 -6.96 -0.95 -14.89
N ALA A 85 -8.04 -0.28 -15.26
CA ALA A 85 -7.98 0.98 -16.02
C ALA A 85 -7.10 0.92 -17.29
N GLY A 86 -7.01 -0.25 -17.93
CA GLY A 86 -6.25 -0.45 -19.17
C GLY A 86 -4.78 -0.85 -19.01
N GLU A 87 -4.25 -0.90 -17.79
CA GLU A 87 -2.85 -1.26 -17.50
C GLU A 87 -2.74 -2.50 -16.60
N PRO A 88 -1.76 -3.40 -16.81
CA PRO A 88 -1.46 -4.47 -15.86
C PRO A 88 -1.10 -3.90 -14.47
N ILE A 89 -1.75 -4.40 -13.43
CA ILE A 89 -1.64 -3.87 -12.08
C ILE A 89 -0.20 -3.89 -11.55
N ALA A 90 0.58 -4.94 -11.83
CA ALA A 90 1.97 -5.01 -11.40
C ALA A 90 2.83 -3.92 -12.07
N GLN A 91 2.62 -3.63 -13.35
CA GLN A 91 3.35 -2.57 -14.06
C GLN A 91 2.99 -1.19 -13.52
N ARG A 92 1.69 -0.95 -13.27
CA ARG A 92 1.22 0.28 -12.65
C ARG A 92 1.87 0.52 -11.29
N ILE A 93 1.86 -0.50 -10.42
CA ILE A 93 2.45 -0.42 -9.08
C ILE A 93 3.97 -0.27 -9.15
N ALA A 94 4.65 -0.93 -10.09
CA ALA A 94 6.09 -0.73 -10.31
C ALA A 94 6.42 0.74 -10.62
N ARG A 95 5.63 1.40 -11.48
CA ARG A 95 5.79 2.84 -11.77
C ARG A 95 5.59 3.71 -10.53
N LEU A 96 4.60 3.39 -9.70
CA LEU A 96 4.34 4.11 -8.45
C LEU A 96 5.49 3.97 -7.46
N VAL A 97 6.00 2.74 -7.28
CA VAL A 97 7.13 2.47 -6.36
C VAL A 97 8.42 3.13 -6.86
N ALA A 98 8.71 3.05 -8.15
CA ALA A 98 9.90 3.68 -8.76
C ALA A 98 9.87 5.22 -8.70
N ALA A 99 8.70 5.84 -8.51
CA ALA A 99 8.59 7.28 -8.33
C ALA A 99 9.05 7.77 -6.95
N VAL A 100 9.15 6.89 -5.95
CA VAL A 100 9.45 7.24 -4.55
C VAL A 100 10.62 6.46 -3.95
N ALA A 101 11.14 5.46 -4.65
CA ALA A 101 12.19 4.58 -4.15
C ALA A 101 13.20 4.21 -5.25
N ALA A 102 14.47 4.05 -4.85
CA ALA A 102 15.55 3.57 -5.71
C ALA A 102 16.66 2.91 -4.87
N PRO A 103 17.19 1.73 -5.27
CA PRO A 103 16.74 0.90 -6.39
C PRO A 103 15.40 0.22 -6.10
N VAL A 104 14.71 -0.26 -7.15
CA VAL A 104 13.48 -1.04 -7.03
C VAL A 104 13.67 -2.41 -7.65
N LEU A 105 13.31 -3.45 -6.89
CA LEU A 105 13.32 -4.84 -7.35
C LEU A 105 11.92 -5.42 -7.36
N GLU A 106 11.66 -6.26 -8.34
CA GLU A 106 10.52 -7.18 -8.31
C GLU A 106 10.92 -8.45 -7.55
N VAL A 107 10.07 -8.93 -6.64
CA VAL A 107 10.19 -10.26 -6.05
C VAL A 107 9.05 -11.13 -6.57
N GLY A 108 9.35 -11.93 -7.58
CA GLY A 108 8.36 -12.74 -8.30
C GLY A 108 8.82 -13.14 -9.69
N PRO A 109 7.89 -13.40 -10.63
CA PRO A 109 8.19 -14.02 -11.91
C PRO A 109 8.71 -13.06 -13.01
N GLY A 110 8.84 -11.76 -12.75
CA GLY A 110 9.36 -10.78 -13.73
C GLY A 110 8.27 -10.22 -14.64
N LEU A 111 7.22 -9.61 -14.07
CA LEU A 111 6.07 -9.06 -14.78
C LEU A 111 6.23 -7.59 -15.18
N THR A 112 7.16 -6.87 -14.55
CA THR A 112 7.16 -5.40 -14.53
C THR A 112 8.27 -4.75 -15.35
N GLY A 113 9.25 -5.54 -15.82
CA GLY A 113 10.46 -5.02 -16.47
C GLY A 113 11.53 -4.52 -15.49
N LEU A 114 11.26 -4.55 -14.18
CA LEU A 114 12.27 -4.33 -13.14
C LEU A 114 13.21 -5.54 -13.04
N ASP A 115 14.38 -5.33 -12.42
CA ASP A 115 15.25 -6.42 -12.01
C ASP A 115 14.48 -7.33 -11.05
N ALA A 116 14.32 -8.59 -11.45
CA ALA A 116 13.51 -9.57 -10.73
C ALA A 116 14.38 -10.56 -9.98
N VAL A 117 13.99 -10.82 -8.73
CA VAL A 117 14.50 -11.93 -7.92
C VAL A 117 13.35 -12.80 -7.46
N ARG A 118 13.67 -14.01 -7.01
CA ARG A 118 12.66 -14.96 -6.55
C ARG A 118 13.13 -15.67 -5.29
N GLU A 119 12.16 -16.04 -4.47
CA GLU A 119 12.37 -16.93 -3.33
C GLU A 119 12.80 -18.32 -3.80
N GLU A 120 13.60 -19.00 -2.97
CA GLU A 120 13.99 -20.39 -3.18
C GLU A 120 13.62 -21.24 -1.94
N PRO A 121 12.70 -22.22 -2.06
CA PRO A 121 11.85 -22.48 -3.22
C PRO A 121 10.79 -21.36 -3.43
N PRO A 122 10.28 -21.19 -4.66
CA PRO A 122 9.23 -20.23 -4.94
C PRO A 122 7.94 -20.47 -4.14
N GLY A 123 7.26 -19.38 -3.76
CA GLY A 123 5.98 -19.46 -3.04
C GLY A 123 6.16 -19.70 -1.54
N GLY A 124 7.29 -19.25 -0.97
CA GLY A 124 7.60 -19.35 0.45
C GLY A 124 6.78 -18.41 1.34
N GLY A 125 5.98 -17.52 0.74
CA GLY A 125 5.11 -16.56 1.40
C GLY A 125 5.78 -15.19 1.57
N PRO A 126 5.03 -14.16 1.99
CA PRO A 126 5.53 -12.78 1.97
C PRO A 126 6.81 -12.55 2.77
N LEU A 127 7.01 -13.26 3.89
CA LEU A 127 8.24 -13.17 4.67
C LEU A 127 9.46 -13.67 3.88
N ALA A 128 9.33 -14.81 3.19
CA ALA A 128 10.42 -15.34 2.37
C ALA A 128 10.70 -14.42 1.17
N ALA A 129 9.66 -13.81 0.59
CA ALA A 129 9.82 -12.82 -0.48
C ALA A 129 10.59 -11.57 0.00
N ILE A 130 10.25 -11.04 1.18
CA ILE A 130 10.99 -9.91 1.78
C ILE A 130 12.46 -10.30 2.04
N VAL A 131 12.73 -11.51 2.53
CA VAL A 131 14.11 -11.99 2.73
C VAL A 131 14.88 -12.05 1.41
N ALA A 132 14.29 -12.63 0.36
CA ALA A 132 14.92 -12.71 -0.96
C ALA A 132 15.21 -11.31 -1.54
N GLY A 133 14.24 -10.40 -1.45
CA GLY A 133 14.38 -9.01 -1.88
C GLY A 133 15.44 -8.24 -1.09
N ALA A 134 15.44 -8.32 0.24
CA ALA A 134 16.42 -7.65 1.08
C ALA A 134 17.86 -8.16 0.83
N GLN A 135 18.03 -9.46 0.61
CA GLN A 135 19.34 -10.02 0.22
C GLN A 135 19.79 -9.50 -1.14
N ALA A 136 18.86 -9.37 -2.11
CA ALA A 136 19.16 -8.83 -3.43
C ALA A 136 19.57 -7.35 -3.37
N LEU A 137 18.84 -6.53 -2.61
CA LEU A 137 19.21 -5.16 -2.32
C LEU A 137 20.61 -5.08 -1.68
N GLY A 138 20.91 -5.98 -0.74
CA GLY A 138 22.24 -6.09 -0.13
C GLY A 138 23.36 -6.38 -1.12
N ARG A 139 23.11 -7.19 -2.16
CA ARG A 139 24.07 -7.44 -3.26
C ARG A 139 24.32 -6.19 -4.12
N LEU A 140 23.33 -5.30 -4.21
CA LEU A 140 23.46 -3.98 -4.84
C LEU A 140 24.09 -2.93 -3.92
N GLY A 141 24.53 -3.31 -2.71
CA GLY A 141 25.12 -2.39 -1.73
C GLY A 141 24.10 -1.64 -0.87
N HIS A 142 22.80 -1.89 -1.04
CA HIS A 142 21.76 -1.23 -0.25
C HIS A 142 21.53 -1.94 1.09
N ARG A 143 21.68 -1.19 2.19
CA ARG A 143 21.46 -1.68 3.58
C ARG A 143 20.49 -0.80 4.38
N GLY A 144 19.84 0.15 3.71
CA GLY A 144 18.88 1.07 4.29
C GLY A 144 17.47 0.49 4.40
N PRO A 145 16.46 1.34 4.66
CA PRO A 145 15.06 0.93 4.65
C PRO A 145 14.59 0.54 3.25
N ALA A 146 13.47 -0.17 3.18
CA ALA A 146 12.80 -0.48 1.91
C ALA A 146 11.28 -0.36 2.04
N LEU A 147 10.66 0.17 1.00
CA LEU A 147 9.22 0.14 0.78
C LEU A 147 8.84 -1.24 0.23
N VAL A 148 7.94 -1.95 0.91
CA VAL A 148 7.43 -3.25 0.46
C VAL A 148 5.98 -3.07 0.04
N VAL A 149 5.69 -3.41 -1.21
CA VAL A 149 4.36 -3.25 -1.83
C VAL A 149 3.96 -4.55 -2.52
N ALA A 150 2.77 -5.08 -2.26
CA ALA A 150 2.21 -6.19 -3.02
C ALA A 150 1.48 -5.69 -4.28
N CYS A 151 1.46 -6.53 -5.31
CA CYS A 151 0.86 -6.18 -6.59
C CYS A 151 -0.68 -6.22 -6.62
N ASP A 152 -1.34 -6.55 -5.52
CA ASP A 152 -2.80 -6.73 -5.41
C ASP A 152 -3.53 -5.55 -4.77
N LEU A 153 -2.98 -4.34 -4.94
CA LEU A 153 -3.56 -3.08 -4.47
C LEU A 153 -4.13 -2.30 -5.68
N PRO A 154 -5.34 -2.64 -6.17
CA PRO A 154 -5.86 -2.15 -7.46
C PRO A 154 -6.13 -0.65 -7.49
N LEU A 155 -6.37 -0.05 -6.32
CA LEU A 155 -6.64 1.37 -6.18
C LEU A 155 -5.45 2.18 -5.67
N LEU A 156 -4.27 1.56 -5.47
CA LEU A 156 -3.09 2.25 -4.94
C LEU A 156 -2.77 3.51 -5.74
N THR A 157 -2.66 4.64 -5.06
CA THR A 157 -2.28 5.93 -5.67
C THR A 157 -0.89 6.35 -5.20
N ALA A 158 -0.29 7.31 -5.92
CA ALA A 158 0.99 7.88 -5.51
C ALA A 158 0.89 8.59 -4.15
N ASP A 159 -0.25 9.23 -3.87
CA ASP A 159 -0.46 9.95 -2.61
C ASP A 159 -0.66 8.97 -1.44
N ALA A 160 -1.39 7.86 -1.66
CA ALA A 160 -1.49 6.78 -0.67
C ALA A 160 -0.12 6.12 -0.38
N LEU A 161 0.74 5.97 -1.40
CA LEU A 161 2.08 5.44 -1.22
C LEU A 161 3.01 6.42 -0.47
N ALA A 162 2.87 7.71 -0.74
CA ALA A 162 3.62 8.77 -0.06
C ALA A 162 3.33 8.81 1.46
N VAL A 163 2.12 8.40 1.89
CA VAL A 163 1.74 8.32 3.30
C VAL A 163 2.74 7.51 4.13
N VAL A 164 3.33 6.45 3.55
CA VAL A 164 4.32 5.61 4.20
C VAL A 164 5.76 5.92 3.79
N ALA A 165 5.98 6.30 2.52
CA ALA A 165 7.32 6.53 1.99
C ALA A 165 7.97 7.80 2.58
N ASP A 166 7.21 8.89 2.66
CA ASP A 166 7.72 10.23 3.00
C ASP A 166 7.78 10.50 4.51
N ARG A 167 7.43 9.51 5.34
CA ARG A 167 7.48 9.67 6.80
C ARG A 167 8.91 9.94 7.25
N PRO A 168 9.16 10.86 8.20
CA PRO A 168 10.51 11.09 8.67
C PRO A 168 11.10 9.84 9.35
N GLY A 169 12.42 9.78 9.44
CA GLY A 169 13.14 8.70 10.14
C GLY A 169 13.35 7.41 9.33
N GLY A 170 14.01 6.44 9.96
CA GLY A 170 14.38 5.15 9.33
C GLY A 170 13.67 3.94 9.93
N HIS A 171 12.63 4.16 10.75
CA HIS A 171 11.83 3.11 11.37
C HIS A 171 10.75 2.56 10.41
N SER A 172 10.19 1.41 10.79
CA SER A 172 9.11 0.79 10.02
C SER A 172 7.82 1.58 10.20
N VAL A 173 7.09 1.79 9.12
CA VAL A 173 5.81 2.50 9.10
C VAL A 173 4.80 1.61 8.40
N LEU A 174 3.77 1.20 9.13
CA LEU A 174 2.70 0.34 8.64
C LEU A 174 1.37 1.11 8.75
N PRO A 175 0.65 1.33 7.64
CA PRO A 175 -0.68 1.91 7.70
C PRO A 175 -1.65 0.91 8.34
N VAL A 176 -2.65 1.42 9.05
CA VAL A 176 -3.69 0.62 9.71
C VAL A 176 -5.00 0.77 8.94
N LEU A 177 -5.52 -0.34 8.44
CA LEU A 177 -6.83 -0.45 7.79
C LEU A 177 -7.76 -1.29 8.67
N ASP A 178 -8.95 -0.79 8.99
CA ASP A 178 -9.95 -1.52 9.78
C ASP A 178 -9.37 -2.11 11.10
N GLY A 179 -8.45 -1.38 11.74
CA GLY A 179 -7.76 -1.79 12.97
C GLY A 179 -6.66 -2.85 12.77
N ARG A 180 -6.24 -3.13 11.53
CA ARG A 180 -5.16 -4.07 11.20
C ARG A 180 -4.04 -3.36 10.43
N ALA A 181 -2.80 -3.61 10.82
CA ALA A 181 -1.66 -3.14 10.06
C ALA A 181 -1.62 -3.80 8.67
N GLN A 182 -1.26 -3.03 7.64
CA GLN A 182 -1.07 -3.47 6.27
C GLN A 182 0.44 -3.61 5.98
N PRO A 183 1.02 -4.81 6.18
CA PRO A 183 2.46 -5.01 6.06
C PRO A 183 2.97 -5.03 4.61
N LEU A 184 2.06 -5.12 3.64
CA LEU A 184 2.35 -5.23 2.21
C LEU A 184 2.05 -3.94 1.43
N CYS A 185 1.93 -2.82 2.14
CA CYS A 185 2.11 -1.47 1.62
C CYS A 185 2.72 -0.62 2.72
N ALA A 186 3.98 -0.92 3.06
CA ALA A 186 4.63 -0.41 4.26
C ALA A 186 6.10 -0.11 4.02
N ARG A 187 6.64 0.86 4.77
CA ARG A 187 8.07 1.05 4.88
C ARG A 187 8.61 0.12 5.96
N TRP A 188 9.65 -0.63 5.64
CA TRP A 188 10.35 -1.49 6.58
C TRP A 188 11.74 -0.91 6.88
N SER A 189 12.06 -0.81 8.16
CA SER A 189 13.37 -0.38 8.62
C SER A 189 14.45 -1.37 8.21
N ALA A 190 15.69 -0.88 8.11
CA ALA A 190 16.85 -1.75 7.89
C ALA A 190 16.99 -2.81 9.01
N HIS A 191 16.55 -2.51 10.23
CA HIS A 191 16.57 -3.44 11.36
C HIS A 191 15.62 -4.62 11.12
N ASP A 192 14.34 -4.33 10.83
CA ASP A 192 13.32 -5.36 10.63
C ASP A 192 13.60 -6.19 9.38
N LEU A 193 14.12 -5.58 8.30
CA LEU A 193 14.54 -6.31 7.11
C LEU A 193 15.66 -7.33 7.39
N ARG A 194 16.61 -7.00 8.29
CA ARG A 194 17.63 -7.97 8.74
C ARG A 194 17.00 -9.07 9.60
N ALA A 195 16.11 -8.69 10.52
CA ALA A 195 15.41 -9.62 11.39
C ALA A 195 14.55 -10.63 10.61
N ALA A 196 14.02 -10.26 9.44
CA ALA A 196 13.19 -11.12 8.60
C ALA A 196 13.81 -12.49 8.32
N SER A 197 15.13 -12.53 8.06
CA SER A 197 15.87 -13.78 7.84
C SER A 197 15.88 -14.71 9.06
N VAL A 198 15.91 -14.13 10.27
CA VAL A 198 15.86 -14.87 11.53
C VAL A 198 14.46 -15.45 11.78
N HIS A 199 13.41 -14.66 11.52
CA HIS A 199 12.03 -15.14 11.60
C HIS A 199 11.79 -16.29 10.62
N LEU A 200 12.25 -16.15 9.38
CA LEU A 200 12.13 -17.19 8.37
C LEU A 200 12.87 -18.48 8.77
N ALA A 201 14.09 -18.36 9.31
CA ALA A 201 14.88 -19.49 9.78
C ALA A 201 14.23 -20.25 10.95
N ARG A 202 13.36 -19.58 11.74
CA ARG A 202 12.53 -20.20 12.79
C ARG A 202 11.29 -20.91 12.26
N GLY A 203 11.09 -20.92 10.93
CA GLY A 203 9.93 -21.53 10.28
C GLY A 203 8.71 -20.62 10.21
N GLU A 204 8.82 -19.35 10.61
CA GLU A 204 7.73 -18.40 10.46
C GLU A 204 7.48 -18.07 8.98
N ARG A 205 6.23 -17.78 8.64
CA ARG A 205 5.79 -17.46 7.27
C ARG A 205 4.94 -16.18 7.19
N SER A 206 4.59 -15.62 8.34
CA SER A 206 3.74 -14.44 8.48
C SER A 206 4.58 -13.22 8.86
N LEU A 207 4.11 -12.03 8.49
CA LEU A 207 4.74 -10.74 8.84
C LEU A 207 4.28 -10.18 10.19
N VAL A 208 3.29 -10.79 10.85
CA VAL A 208 2.69 -10.28 12.10
C VAL A 208 3.70 -10.08 13.22
N GLY A 209 4.73 -10.93 13.28
CA GLY A 209 5.78 -10.88 14.30
C GLY A 209 7.00 -10.04 13.91
N LEU A 210 7.06 -9.53 12.67
CA LEU A 210 8.27 -8.92 12.13
C LEU A 210 8.56 -7.50 12.66
N PRO A 211 7.58 -6.57 12.76
CA PRO A 211 7.89 -5.21 13.20
C PRO A 211 8.40 -5.19 14.64
N ASP A 212 9.50 -4.50 14.90
CA ASP A 212 9.87 -4.14 16.26
C ASP A 212 8.83 -3.19 16.85
N ARG A 213 7.96 -3.74 17.71
CA ARG A 213 6.83 -3.01 18.32
C ARG A 213 7.23 -1.80 19.15
N ARG A 214 8.50 -1.64 19.50
CA ARG A 214 8.98 -0.46 20.25
C ARG A 214 9.27 0.73 19.34
N HIS A 215 9.55 0.47 18.07
CA HIS A 215 10.05 1.48 17.13
C HIS A 215 9.19 1.59 15.86
N ALA A 216 8.39 0.58 15.54
CA ALA A 216 7.46 0.62 14.42
C ALA A 216 6.32 1.61 14.68
N GLU A 217 6.04 2.44 13.68
CA GLU A 217 4.91 3.35 13.65
C GLU A 217 3.71 2.64 13.01
N LEU A 218 2.63 2.53 13.76
CA LEU A 218 1.33 2.12 13.24
C LEU A 218 0.56 3.39 12.91
N LEU A 219 0.39 3.65 11.63
CA LEU A 219 -0.18 4.90 11.15
C LEU A 219 -1.69 4.74 10.97
N ASP A 220 -2.45 5.36 11.86
CA ASP A 220 -3.91 5.35 11.85
C ASP A 220 -4.45 6.11 10.64
N GLU A 221 -5.61 5.68 10.12
CA GLU A 221 -6.29 6.32 8.98
C GLU A 221 -6.57 7.81 9.24
N LEU A 222 -6.80 8.19 10.50
CA LEU A 222 -7.02 9.59 10.89
C LEU A 222 -5.79 10.49 10.70
N ASP A 223 -4.59 9.90 10.60
CA ASP A 223 -3.33 10.61 10.40
C ASP A 223 -2.91 10.67 8.91
N TRP A 224 -3.79 10.25 8.00
CA TRP A 224 -3.55 10.29 6.56
C TRP A 224 -3.92 11.66 5.97
N PRO A 225 -3.26 12.08 4.88
CA PRO A 225 -3.64 13.28 4.16
C PRO A 225 -5.10 13.21 3.66
N ALA A 226 -5.77 14.37 3.60
CA ALA A 226 -7.10 14.45 3.05
C ALA A 226 -7.15 13.90 1.60
N GLY A 227 -8.10 13.02 1.32
CA GLY A 227 -8.28 12.39 0.01
C GLY A 227 -7.55 11.06 -0.17
N VAL A 228 -6.83 10.57 0.84
CA VAL A 228 -6.37 9.17 0.91
C VAL A 228 -7.31 8.40 1.84
N GLY A 229 -7.91 7.32 1.36
CA GLY A 229 -8.78 6.44 2.14
C GLY A 229 -8.22 5.02 2.27
N ALA A 230 -8.94 4.19 3.01
CA ALA A 230 -8.57 2.79 3.22
C ALA A 230 -8.57 1.98 1.90
N ASP A 231 -9.44 2.32 0.96
CA ASP A 231 -9.61 1.54 -0.28
C ASP A 231 -8.37 1.60 -1.19
N GLU A 232 -7.61 2.70 -1.18
CA GLU A 232 -6.34 2.80 -1.92
C GLU A 232 -5.26 1.84 -1.42
N LEU A 233 -5.36 1.39 -0.17
CA LEU A 233 -4.39 0.50 0.49
C LEU A 233 -4.94 -0.92 0.71
N ARG A 234 -6.15 -1.18 0.21
CA ARG A 234 -6.85 -2.46 0.36
C ARG A 234 -6.42 -3.45 -0.72
N ASP A 235 -6.17 -4.68 -0.27
CA ASP A 235 -5.85 -5.81 -1.12
C ASP A 235 -7.09 -6.38 -1.82
N ALA A 236 -6.88 -6.91 -3.03
CA ALA A 236 -7.88 -7.65 -3.78
C ALA A 236 -7.37 -9.07 -4.07
N ASP A 237 -7.86 -10.01 -3.28
CA ASP A 237 -7.47 -11.43 -3.30
C ASP A 237 -8.34 -12.29 -4.23
N THR A 238 -9.55 -11.81 -4.52
CA THR A 238 -10.61 -12.48 -5.27
C THR A 238 -11.30 -11.50 -6.23
N PRO A 239 -12.00 -12.00 -7.28
CA PRO A 239 -12.85 -11.14 -8.11
C PRO A 239 -13.89 -10.35 -7.31
N ALA A 240 -14.44 -10.95 -6.26
CA ALA A 240 -15.43 -10.30 -5.39
C ALA A 240 -14.83 -9.11 -4.63
N ASP A 241 -13.53 -9.14 -4.31
CA ASP A 241 -12.84 -8.01 -3.69
C ASP A 241 -12.71 -6.85 -4.68
N LEU A 242 -12.40 -7.14 -5.96
CA LEU A 242 -12.39 -6.12 -7.03
C LEU A 242 -13.76 -5.50 -7.25
N ASP A 243 -14.82 -6.32 -7.23
CA ASP A 243 -16.20 -5.85 -7.34
C ASP A 243 -16.60 -4.98 -6.15
N ALA A 244 -16.22 -5.38 -4.93
CA ALA A 244 -16.47 -4.61 -3.70
C ALA A 244 -15.75 -3.24 -3.70
N LEU A 245 -14.58 -3.18 -4.33
CA LEU A 245 -13.83 -1.94 -4.55
C LEU A 245 -14.35 -1.11 -5.74
N GLY A 246 -15.36 -1.60 -6.48
CA GLY A 246 -15.89 -0.93 -7.66
C GLY A 246 -14.89 -0.86 -8.83
N VAL A 247 -13.91 -1.76 -8.86
CA VAL A 247 -12.83 -1.76 -9.85
C VAL A 247 -13.22 -2.58 -11.07
N ALA A 248 -13.38 -1.92 -12.22
CA ALA A 248 -13.49 -2.62 -13.49
C ALA A 248 -12.16 -3.30 -13.85
N TRP A 249 -12.19 -4.62 -14.07
CA TRP A 249 -11.01 -5.42 -14.34
C TRP A 249 -11.23 -6.43 -15.47
N ARG A 250 -10.11 -6.89 -16.05
CA ARG A 250 -10.11 -8.05 -16.97
C ARG A 250 -8.83 -8.88 -16.78
N PRO A 251 -8.84 -10.17 -17.12
CA PRO A 251 -7.62 -10.97 -17.18
C PRO A 251 -6.59 -10.34 -18.14
N GLY A 252 -5.32 -10.37 -17.77
CA GLY A 252 -4.23 -10.00 -18.67
C GLY A 252 -3.85 -11.13 -19.62
N ASP A 253 -3.08 -10.80 -20.66
CA ASP A 253 -2.56 -11.81 -21.58
C ASP A 253 -1.55 -12.73 -20.86
N PRO A 254 -1.80 -14.05 -20.81
CA PRO A 254 -0.85 -15.00 -20.23
C PRO A 254 0.50 -15.06 -20.98
N ARG A 255 0.57 -14.57 -22.22
CA ARG A 255 1.78 -14.54 -23.06
C ARG A 255 2.47 -13.17 -23.10
N GLY A 256 1.90 -12.15 -22.46
CA GLY A 256 2.43 -10.78 -22.45
C GLY A 256 3.61 -10.64 -21.50
N GLY A 257 4.77 -11.18 -21.88
CA GLY A 257 6.04 -11.01 -21.18
C GLY A 257 7.14 -10.82 -22.20
N GLY A 258 7.46 -9.56 -22.51
CA GLY A 258 8.59 -9.16 -23.34
C GLY A 258 8.39 -9.33 -24.85
N THR A 259 8.00 -8.25 -25.52
CA THR A 259 8.59 -7.84 -26.81
C THR A 259 8.25 -6.37 -27.05
N GLY A 260 9.13 -5.49 -26.59
CA GLY A 260 9.18 -4.09 -27.02
C GLY A 260 10.65 -3.80 -27.31
N ARG A 261 10.95 -3.64 -28.61
CA ARG A 261 12.28 -3.37 -29.17
C ARG A 261 12.97 -2.17 -28.57
#